data_AF-A0A2M9P1M9-F1
#
_entry.id   AF-A0A2M9P1M9-F1
#
_cell.length_a   1.000
_cell.length_b   1.000
_cell.length_c   1.000
_cell.angle_alpha   90.00
_cell.angle_beta   90.00
_cell.angle_gamma   90.00
#
_symmetry.space_group_name_H-M   'P 1'
#
loop_
_entity.id
_entity.type
_entity.pdbx_description
1 polymer ?
#
loop_
_entity_poly.entity_id
_entity_poly.type
_entity_poly.pdbx_seq_one_letter_code
_entity_poly.pdbx_strand_id
1 'polypeptide(L)'
;MAKKTKKIILLAAILLMIGVLSFTQLPKDPDPFLSDKQVIKRINSFFSEAQPKIIQDRIFLDDTHVFVPFISEDDGYGMSFWIWKNNKWRAASVNEGGEPQVWNGEKKS
;
A
#
# COMPACT_ATOMS: atom_id res chain seq x y z
N MET A 1 -43.82 -8.86 20.06
CA MET A 1 -42.65 -8.03 20.45
C MET A 1 -43.00 -6.55 20.31
N ALA A 2 -42.86 -5.78 21.39
CA ALA A 2 -43.21 -4.36 21.38
C ALA A 2 -42.35 -3.56 20.40
N LYS A 3 -42.93 -2.52 19.78
CA LYS A 3 -42.26 -1.65 18.79
C LYS A 3 -40.96 -1.03 19.32
N LYS A 4 -40.88 -0.83 20.64
CA LYS A 4 -39.69 -0.34 21.36
C LYS A 4 -38.55 -1.37 21.38
N THR A 5 -38.85 -2.65 21.61
CA THR A 5 -37.84 -3.72 21.64
C THR A 5 -37.19 -3.91 20.27
N LYS A 6 -37.97 -3.84 19.19
CA LYS A 6 -37.44 -3.89 17.81
C LYS A 6 -36.49 -2.72 17.49
N LYS A 7 -36.79 -1.51 17.96
CA LYS A 7 -35.91 -0.33 17.78
C LYS A 7 -34.59 -0.47 18.53
N ILE A 8 -34.61 -1.00 19.75
CA ILE A 8 -33.39 -1.24 20.55
C ILE A 8 -32.49 -2.26 19.86
N ILE A 9 -33.07 -3.37 19.37
CA ILE A 9 -32.33 -4.40 18.62
C ILE A 9 -31.69 -3.81 17.36
N LEU A 10 -32.43 -2.99 16.60
CA LEU A 10 -31.90 -2.33 15.41
C LEU A 10 -30.74 -1.38 15.75
N LEU A 11 -30.87 -0.58 16.81
CA LEU A 11 -29.82 0.34 17.25
C LEU A 11 -28.55 -0.41 17.69
N ALA A 12 -28.72 -1.50 18.44
CA ALA A 12 -27.61 -2.35 18.86
C ALA A 12 -26.91 -3.01 17.66
N ALA A 13 -27.66 -3.48 16.66
CA ALA A 13 -27.11 -4.03 15.43
C ALA A 13 -26.30 -2.98 14.63
N ILE A 14 -26.79 -1.75 14.55
CA ILE A 14 -26.08 -0.64 13.88
C ILE A 14 -24.77 -0.31 14.63
N LEU A 15 -24.81 -0.21 15.95
CA LEU A 15 -23.61 0.04 16.77
C LEU A 15 -22.57 -1.07 16.62
N LEU A 16 -23.00 -2.33 16.61
CA LEU A 16 -22.13 -3.47 16.35
C LEU A 16 -21.50 -3.39 14.95
N MET A 17 -22.30 -3.07 13.92
CA MET A 17 -21.81 -2.94 12.56
C MET A 17 -20.77 -1.82 12.43
N ILE A 18 -21.01 -0.66 13.06
CA ILE A 18 -20.05 0.44 13.11
C ILE A 18 -18.76 -0.01 13.82
N GLY A 19 -18.87 -0.70 14.95
CA GLY A 19 -17.71 -1.22 15.68
C GLY A 19 -16.84 -2.14 14.84
N VAL A 20 -17.45 -3.08 14.11
CA VAL A 20 -16.74 -4.00 13.21
C VAL A 20 -16.05 -3.25 12.07
N LEU A 21 -16.74 -2.29 11.44
CA LEU A 21 -16.16 -1.50 10.35
C LEU A 21 -14.97 -0.67 10.84
N SER A 22 -15.10 -0.01 11.99
CA SER A 22 -14.01 0.77 12.60
C SER A 22 -12.80 -0.09 12.94
N PHE A 23 -13.01 -1.32 13.39
CA PHE A 23 -11.91 -2.25 13.71
C PHE A 23 -11.04 -2.57 12.48
N THR A 24 -11.62 -2.61 11.28
CA THR A 24 -10.86 -2.87 10.03
C THR A 24 -9.91 -1.73 9.65
N GLN A 25 -10.12 -0.52 10.19
CA GLN A 25 -9.32 0.67 9.90
C GLN A 25 -8.14 0.88 10.85
N LEU A 26 -8.00 0.06 11.90
CA LEU A 26 -6.90 0.16 12.84
C LEU A 26 -5.55 -0.07 12.13
N PRO A 27 -4.50 0.72 12.44
CA PRO A 27 -3.16 0.48 11.91
C PRO A 27 -2.68 -0.92 12.30
N LYS A 28 -2.17 -1.66 11.33
CA LYS A 28 -1.52 -2.95 11.51
C LYS A 28 -0.06 -2.82 11.15
N ASP A 29 0.74 -3.71 11.73
CA ASP A 29 2.12 -3.91 11.30
C ASP A 29 2.18 -4.22 9.79
N PRO A 30 3.26 -3.81 9.12
CA PRO A 30 3.44 -4.09 7.71
C PRO A 30 3.38 -5.58 7.38
N ASP A 31 2.51 -5.94 6.44
CA ASP A 31 2.54 -7.27 5.84
C ASP A 31 3.87 -7.49 5.10
N PRO A 32 4.28 -8.76 4.86
CA PRO A 32 5.40 -9.06 3.98
C PRO A 32 5.28 -8.31 2.64
N PHE A 33 6.42 -7.84 2.14
CA PHE A 33 6.43 -7.06 0.91
C PHE A 33 5.97 -7.86 -0.31
N LEU A 34 5.45 -7.16 -1.32
CA LEU A 34 4.79 -7.70 -2.51
C LEU A 34 5.72 -8.60 -3.33
N SER A 35 5.20 -9.64 -3.98
CA SER A 35 5.93 -10.45 -4.98
C SER A 35 6.27 -9.64 -6.24
N ASP A 36 7.23 -10.09 -7.07
CA ASP A 36 7.64 -9.36 -8.28
C ASP A 36 6.46 -9.14 -9.24
N LYS A 37 5.63 -10.17 -9.44
CA LYS A 37 4.41 -10.07 -10.25
C LYS A 37 3.45 -9.00 -9.71
N GLN A 38 3.33 -8.88 -8.39
CA GLN A 38 2.49 -7.87 -7.76
C GLN A 38 3.10 -6.47 -7.88
N VAL A 39 4.42 -6.34 -7.70
CA VAL A 39 5.17 -5.09 -7.89
C VAL A 39 4.97 -4.60 -9.32
N ILE A 40 5.30 -5.42 -10.33
CA ILE A 40 5.15 -5.12 -11.76
C ILE A 40 3.72 -4.68 -12.07
N LYS A 41 2.72 -5.46 -11.64
CA LYS A 41 1.31 -5.14 -11.86
C LYS A 41 0.93 -3.77 -11.28
N ARG A 42 1.39 -3.45 -10.07
CA ARG A 42 1.04 -2.20 -9.40
C ARG A 42 1.78 -1.00 -9.97
N ILE A 43 3.05 -1.16 -10.37
CA ILE A 43 3.79 -0.13 -11.10
C ILE A 43 3.04 0.21 -12.38
N ASN A 44 2.72 -0.79 -13.21
CA ASN A 44 1.95 -0.58 -14.44
C ASN A 44 0.57 0.04 -14.20
N SER A 45 -0.05 -0.23 -13.04
CA SER A 45 -1.33 0.41 -12.66
C SER A 45 -1.16 1.85 -12.17
N PHE A 46 0.02 2.22 -11.66
CA PHE A 46 0.33 3.55 -11.12
C PHE A 46 0.88 4.46 -12.22
N PHE A 47 1.81 3.94 -13.02
CA PHE A 47 2.46 4.60 -14.14
C PHE A 47 2.74 3.55 -15.22
N SER A 48 1.89 3.51 -16.25
CA SER A 48 1.90 2.47 -17.28
C SER A 48 3.07 2.57 -18.26
N GLU A 49 3.72 3.73 -18.33
CA GLU A 49 4.88 3.97 -19.19
C GLU A 49 6.13 3.23 -18.66
N ALA A 50 6.21 3.01 -17.34
CA ALA A 50 7.36 2.36 -16.69
C ALA A 50 7.66 0.94 -17.17
N GLN A 51 6.62 0.21 -17.61
CA GLN A 51 6.72 -1.13 -18.19
C GLN A 51 7.80 -2.02 -17.56
N PRO A 52 7.79 -2.24 -16.22
CA PRO A 52 8.85 -3.00 -15.55
C PRO A 52 8.81 -4.46 -15.99
N LYS A 53 9.95 -4.96 -16.44
CA LYS A 53 10.17 -6.33 -16.90
C LYS A 53 10.87 -7.18 -15.85
N ILE A 54 11.91 -6.63 -15.22
CA ILE A 54 12.75 -7.33 -14.24
C ILE A 54 12.80 -6.51 -12.95
N ILE A 55 12.40 -7.10 -11.84
CA ILE A 55 12.66 -6.53 -10.50
C ILE A 55 14.08 -6.93 -10.10
N GLN A 56 14.93 -5.94 -9.82
CA GLN A 56 16.34 -6.19 -9.54
C GLN A 56 16.57 -6.52 -8.06
N ASP A 57 15.95 -5.77 -7.16
CA ASP A 57 16.09 -5.97 -5.71
C ASP A 57 14.92 -5.35 -4.93
N ARG A 58 14.89 -5.58 -3.62
CA ARG A 58 13.96 -5.01 -2.65
C ARG A 58 14.73 -4.51 -1.45
N ILE A 59 15.03 -3.21 -1.48
CA ILE A 59 15.86 -2.57 -0.46
C ILE A 59 14.92 -1.95 0.57
N PHE A 60 14.82 -2.58 1.73
CA PHE A 60 14.05 -2.06 2.87
C PHE A 60 14.83 -0.90 3.50
N LEU A 61 14.25 0.30 3.44
CA LEU A 61 14.81 1.48 4.08
C LEU A 61 14.41 1.54 5.56
N ASP A 62 13.18 1.10 5.85
CA ASP A 62 12.66 0.81 7.18
C ASP A 62 11.48 -0.19 7.08
N ASP A 63 10.77 -0.42 8.18
CA ASP A 63 9.62 -1.36 8.22
C ASP A 63 8.47 -0.95 7.28
N THR A 64 8.35 0.33 6.97
CA THR A 64 7.25 0.94 6.23
C THR A 64 7.65 1.49 4.86
N HIS A 65 8.93 1.45 4.49
CA HIS A 65 9.47 2.04 3.26
C HIS A 65 10.37 1.04 2.53
N VAL A 66 10.08 0.83 1.23
CA VAL A 66 10.86 -0.06 0.37
C VAL A 66 11.22 0.63 -0.93
N PHE A 67 12.49 0.55 -1.30
CA PHE A 67 13.02 0.96 -2.59
C PHE A 67 13.16 -0.26 -3.50
N VAL A 68 12.64 -0.16 -4.71
CA VAL A 68 12.61 -1.27 -5.67
C VAL A 68 13.12 -0.79 -7.04
N PRO A 69 14.41 -1.05 -7.35
CA PRO A 69 14.95 -0.84 -8.68
C PRO A 69 14.46 -1.93 -9.65
N PHE A 70 14.22 -1.55 -10.91
CA PHE A 70 13.75 -2.44 -11.97
C PHE A 70 14.41 -2.13 -13.32
N ILE A 71 14.31 -3.07 -14.26
CA ILE A 71 14.64 -2.88 -15.67
C ILE A 71 13.32 -2.91 -16.44
N SER A 72 13.09 -1.93 -17.30
CA SER A 72 11.88 -1.79 -18.14
C SER A 72 11.96 -2.67 -19.40
N GLU A 73 10.85 -2.76 -20.14
CA GLU A 73 10.79 -3.55 -21.37
C GLU A 73 11.73 -3.08 -22.48
N ASP A 74 12.05 -1.78 -22.50
CA ASP A 74 13.01 -1.14 -23.40
C ASP A 74 14.47 -1.18 -22.88
N ASP A 75 14.75 -2.04 -21.89
CA ASP A 75 16.04 -2.20 -21.22
C ASP A 75 16.53 -0.93 -20.48
N GLY A 76 15.63 0.02 -20.22
CA GLY A 76 15.85 1.18 -19.35
C GLY A 76 15.96 0.81 -17.87
N TYR A 77 16.62 1.66 -17.09
CA TYR A 77 16.71 1.53 -15.64
C TYR A 77 15.65 2.39 -14.97
N GLY A 78 14.77 1.76 -14.20
CA GLY A 78 13.74 2.46 -13.45
C GLY A 78 13.84 2.20 -11.95
N MET A 79 13.11 3.00 -11.20
CA MET A 79 12.99 2.87 -9.77
C MET A 79 11.58 3.14 -9.29
N SER A 80 11.21 2.45 -8.21
CA SER A 80 9.94 2.66 -7.54
C SER A 80 10.09 2.70 -6.03
N PHE A 81 9.29 3.55 -5.42
CA PHE A 81 9.34 3.89 -4.00
C PHE A 81 8.02 3.51 -3.36
N TRP A 82 8.06 2.78 -2.25
CA TRP A 82 6.89 2.13 -1.69
C TRP A 82 6.66 2.49 -0.23
N ILE A 83 5.40 2.66 0.14
CA ILE A 83 4.97 2.91 1.53
C ILE A 83 3.94 1.91 2.01
N TRP A 84 4.06 1.53 3.27
CA TRP A 84 2.99 0.91 4.03
C TRP A 84 2.00 1.99 4.48
N LYS A 85 0.82 2.04 3.85
CA LYS A 85 -0.21 3.02 4.19
C LYS A 85 -1.61 2.48 4.03
N ASN A 86 -2.40 2.61 5.11
CA ASN A 86 -3.75 2.07 5.26
C ASN A 86 -3.76 0.56 5.08
N ASN A 87 -2.90 -0.13 5.84
CA ASN A 87 -2.77 -1.59 5.87
C ASN A 87 -2.48 -2.23 4.49
N LYS A 88 -1.74 -1.53 3.64
CA LYS A 88 -1.28 -2.05 2.35
C LYS A 88 -0.06 -1.31 1.83
N TRP A 89 0.80 -2.05 1.15
CA TRP A 89 1.87 -1.48 0.32
C TRP A 89 1.30 -0.72 -0.88
N ARG A 90 1.82 0.49 -1.10
CA ARG A 90 1.45 1.37 -2.22
C ARG A 90 2.71 1.96 -2.83
N ALA A 91 2.75 2.08 -4.15
CA ALA A 91 3.74 2.90 -4.82
C ALA A 91 3.47 4.37 -4.46
N ALA A 92 4.48 5.04 -3.91
CA ALA A 92 4.49 6.47 -3.63
C ALA A 92 5.00 7.25 -4.85
N SER A 93 6.00 6.73 -5.54
CA SER A 93 6.49 7.24 -6.81
C SER A 93 7.12 6.13 -7.66
N VAL A 94 7.15 6.36 -8.96
CA VAL A 94 7.83 5.54 -9.97
C VAL A 94 8.54 6.52 -10.91
N ASN A 95 9.80 6.27 -11.22
CA ASN A 95 10.58 7.10 -12.13
C ASN A 95 11.43 6.21 -13.05
N GLU A 96 11.56 6.62 -14.32
CA GLU A 96 12.37 5.97 -15.36
C GLU A 96 13.76 6.62 -15.51
N GLY A 97 14.08 7.63 -14.70
CA GLY A 97 15.37 8.32 -14.70
C GLY A 97 15.94 8.49 -13.30
N GLY A 98 17.28 8.53 -13.19
CA GLY A 98 18.05 8.62 -11.94
C GLY A 98 17.95 9.95 -11.17
N GLU A 99 16.84 10.66 -11.28
CA GLU A 99 16.64 11.91 -10.55
C GLU A 99 16.63 11.66 -9.04
N PRO A 100 17.43 12.40 -8.26
CA PRO A 100 17.46 12.26 -6.81
C PRO A 100 16.06 12.48 -6.21
N GLN A 101 15.61 11.54 -5.38
CA GLN A 101 14.37 11.66 -4.62
C GLN A 101 14.71 11.78 -3.14
N VAL A 102 14.13 12.77 -2.46
CA VAL A 102 14.27 12.94 -1.01
C VAL A 102 13.02 12.40 -0.32
N TRP A 103 13.21 11.40 0.54
CA TRP A 103 12.15 10.86 1.37
C TRP A 103 12.22 11.45 2.78
N ASN A 104 11.18 12.18 3.20
CA ASN A 104 11.07 12.59 4.61
C ASN A 104 10.52 11.42 5.45
N GLY A 105 11.40 10.74 6.19
CA GLY A 105 11.09 9.56 6.99
C GLY A 105 10.46 9.89 8.34
N GLU A 106 9.34 10.60 8.37
CA GLU A 106 8.62 10.82 9.63
C GLU A 106 8.11 9.47 10.16
N LYS A 107 8.79 8.94 11.19
CA LYS A 107 8.23 7.90 12.04
C LYS A 107 6.97 8.45 12.67
N LYS A 108 5.80 7.95 12.29
CA LYS A 108 4.59 8.21 13.06
C LYS A 108 4.76 7.53 14.42
N SER A 109 5.02 8.36 15.43
CA SER A 109 4.95 8.03 16.86
C SER A 109 3.56 7.57 17.25
#